data_AF-A0A963Q7M6-F1
#
_entry.id   AF-A0A963Q7M6-F1
#
_cell.length_a   1.000
_cell.length_b   1.000
_cell.length_c   1.000
_cell.angle_alpha   90.00
_cell.angle_beta   90.00
_cell.angle_gamma   90.00
#
_symmetry.space_group_name_H-M   'P 1'
#
loop_
_entity.id
_entity.type
_entity.pdbx_description
1 polymer ?
#
loop_
_entity_poly.entity_id
_entity_poly.type
_entity_poly.pdbx_seq_one_letter_code
_entity_poly.pdbx_strand_id
1 'polypeptide(L)'
;VLTWDNVTVVVFSKTLSLFDRAMYFANGLDPRDFDLIVVKSPHTEHHMYEAWADCNFNVDVPGATSANLPTLGHTICARPIYPLDADVAFAPRATVYSR
;
A
#
# COMPACT_ATOMS: atom_id res chain seq x y z
N VAL A 1 -10.21 -17.67 -9.09
CA VAL A 1 -8.86 -18.00 -8.57
C VAL A 1 -8.08 -18.68 -9.67
N LEU A 2 -6.85 -18.26 -9.91
CA LEU A 2 -5.91 -18.89 -10.85
C LEU A 2 -4.79 -19.56 -10.05
N THR A 3 -4.35 -20.72 -10.51
CA THR A 3 -3.27 -21.49 -9.86
C THR A 3 -2.28 -22.00 -10.91
N TRP A 4 -0.99 -21.95 -10.58
CA TRP A 4 0.07 -22.63 -11.32
C TRP A 4 1.22 -22.95 -10.35
N ASP A 5 1.81 -24.14 -10.46
CA ASP A 5 2.83 -24.64 -9.53
C ASP A 5 2.44 -24.39 -8.06
N ASN A 6 3.25 -23.62 -7.33
CA ASN A 6 3.02 -23.23 -5.95
C ASN A 6 2.45 -21.80 -5.80
N VAL A 7 1.92 -21.21 -6.87
CA VAL A 7 1.39 -19.84 -6.87
C VAL A 7 -0.12 -19.85 -7.02
N THR A 8 -0.78 -19.04 -6.19
CA THR A 8 -2.24 -18.81 -6.22
C THR A 8 -2.52 -17.32 -6.35
N VAL A 9 -3.39 -16.95 -7.29
CA VAL A 9 -3.80 -15.55 -7.52
C VAL A 9 -5.31 -15.43 -7.49
N VAL A 10 -5.81 -14.57 -6.58
CA VAL A 10 -7.20 -14.15 -6.57
C VAL A 10 -7.36 -12.94 -7.50
N VAL A 11 -8.06 -13.14 -8.61
CA VAL A 11 -8.26 -12.11 -9.64
C VAL A 11 -9.66 -11.50 -9.50
N PHE A 12 -9.73 -10.17 -9.54
CA PHE A 12 -10.98 -9.41 -9.49
C PHE A 12 -11.18 -8.63 -10.80
N SER A 13 -12.40 -8.60 -11.33
CA SER A 13 -12.74 -7.84 -12.54
C SER A 13 -13.01 -6.34 -12.27
N LYS A 14 -13.05 -5.95 -11.00
CA LYS A 14 -13.27 -4.57 -10.54
C LYS A 14 -12.26 -4.23 -9.47
N THR A 15 -11.95 -2.94 -9.34
CA THR A 15 -11.11 -2.43 -8.24
C THR A 15 -11.79 -2.68 -6.90
N LEU A 16 -11.02 -3.11 -5.92
CA LEU A 16 -11.46 -3.34 -4.55
C LEU A 16 -10.52 -2.64 -3.57
N SER A 17 -11.09 -2.25 -2.43
CA SER A 17 -10.35 -1.78 -1.27
C SER A 17 -9.91 -3.00 -0.46
N LEU A 18 -8.63 -3.37 -0.57
CA LEU A 18 -8.06 -4.56 0.07
C LEU A 18 -7.46 -4.20 1.44
N PHE A 19 -8.34 -3.93 2.42
CA PHE A 19 -7.98 -3.54 3.81
C PHE A 19 -8.24 -4.63 4.85
N ASP A 20 -8.60 -5.83 4.42
CA ASP A 20 -8.81 -6.98 5.30
C ASP A 20 -8.49 -8.29 4.56
N ARG A 21 -8.79 -9.42 5.20
CA ARG A 21 -8.59 -10.80 4.70
C ARG A 21 -9.85 -11.44 4.13
N ALA A 22 -10.96 -10.72 4.06
CA ALA A 22 -12.25 -11.26 3.62
C ALA A 22 -12.20 -11.74 2.17
N MET A 23 -11.38 -11.09 1.33
CA MET A 23 -11.24 -11.49 -0.06
C MET A 23 -10.60 -12.87 -0.24
N TYR A 24 -9.70 -13.29 0.67
CA TYR A 24 -9.16 -14.65 0.67
C TYR A 24 -10.26 -15.65 1.05
N PHE A 25 -10.93 -15.44 2.18
CA PHE A 25 -11.97 -16.34 2.68
C PHE A 25 -13.17 -16.45 1.72
N ALA A 26 -13.59 -15.35 1.10
CA ALA A 26 -14.66 -15.34 0.11
C ALA A 26 -14.35 -16.19 -1.14
N ASN A 27 -13.08 -16.52 -1.36
CA ASN A 27 -12.61 -17.39 -2.43
C ASN A 27 -12.19 -18.80 -1.92
N GLY A 28 -12.55 -19.16 -0.69
CA GLY A 28 -12.24 -20.46 -0.10
C GLY A 28 -10.77 -20.65 0.28
N LEU A 29 -10.04 -19.56 0.50
CA LEU A 29 -8.62 -19.59 0.88
C LEU A 29 -8.45 -19.07 2.31
N ASP A 30 -7.71 -19.80 3.14
CA ASP A 30 -7.16 -19.26 4.39
C ASP A 30 -5.75 -18.72 4.09
N PRO A 31 -5.47 -17.42 4.31
CA PRO A 31 -4.14 -16.88 4.07
C PRO A 31 -3.03 -17.53 4.92
N ARG A 32 -3.38 -18.25 6.01
CA ARG A 32 -2.44 -18.99 6.85
C ARG A 32 -1.98 -20.32 6.25
N ASP A 33 -2.61 -20.78 5.19
CA ASP A 33 -2.22 -22.01 4.48
C ASP A 33 -1.07 -21.76 3.47
N PHE A 34 -0.56 -20.52 3.40
CA PHE A 34 0.48 -20.10 2.45
C PHE A 34 1.76 -19.69 3.19
N ASP A 35 2.92 -20.05 2.62
CA ASP A 35 4.23 -19.61 3.13
C ASP A 35 4.42 -18.08 3.02
N LEU A 36 3.75 -17.45 2.05
CA LEU A 36 3.81 -16.01 1.79
C LEU A 36 2.50 -15.50 1.21
N ILE A 37 2.05 -14.34 1.69
CA ILE A 37 0.92 -13.60 1.15
C ILE A 37 1.32 -12.17 0.80
N VAL A 38 0.54 -11.54 -0.09
CA VAL A 38 0.72 -10.13 -0.43
C VAL A 38 -0.40 -9.32 0.19
N VAL A 39 -0.04 -8.33 1.00
CA VAL A 39 -0.97 -7.33 1.54
C VAL A 39 -0.77 -6.03 0.77
N LYS A 40 -1.81 -5.58 0.05
CA LYS A 40 -1.71 -4.37 -0.77
C LYS A 40 -1.81 -3.09 0.06
N SER A 41 -2.55 -3.13 1.17
CA SER A 41 -2.73 -1.99 2.06
C SER A 41 -2.05 -2.24 3.41
N PRO A 42 -1.02 -1.47 3.79
CA PRO A 42 -0.31 -1.67 5.05
C PRO A 42 -1.10 -1.23 6.29
N HIS A 43 -2.32 -0.70 6.12
CA HIS A 43 -3.18 -0.23 7.20
C HIS A 43 -4.18 -1.28 7.72
N THR A 44 -3.92 -2.56 7.48
CA THR A 44 -4.74 -3.65 8.00
C THR A 44 -4.56 -3.80 9.50
N GLU A 45 -5.60 -4.20 10.21
CA GLU A 45 -5.52 -4.46 11.66
C GLU A 45 -4.53 -5.59 12.00
N HIS A 46 -3.77 -5.44 13.08
CA HIS A 46 -2.74 -6.40 13.51
C HIS A 46 -3.24 -7.85 13.56
N HIS A 47 -4.45 -8.07 14.08
CA HIS A 47 -5.05 -9.41 14.21
C HIS A 47 -5.38 -10.10 12.87
N MET A 48 -5.44 -9.33 11.77
CA MET A 48 -5.78 -9.88 10.45
C MET A 48 -4.59 -10.58 9.81
N TYR A 49 -3.37 -10.09 10.04
CA TYR A 49 -2.16 -10.55 9.35
C TYR A 49 -0.96 -10.69 10.29
N GLU A 50 -0.50 -9.58 10.88
CA GLU A 50 0.75 -9.56 11.67
C GLU A 50 0.73 -10.49 12.88
N ALA A 51 -0.43 -10.67 13.54
CA ALA A 51 -0.55 -11.48 14.74
C ALA A 51 -0.15 -12.96 14.57
N TRP A 52 -0.09 -13.46 13.34
CA TRP A 52 0.23 -14.86 13.03
C TRP A 52 1.34 -15.03 11.98
N ALA A 53 1.87 -13.93 11.44
CA ALA A 53 2.98 -13.98 10.50
C ALA A 53 4.31 -14.09 11.26
N ASP A 54 5.20 -14.96 10.81
CA ASP A 54 6.56 -15.04 11.38
C ASP A 54 7.37 -13.77 11.12
N CYS A 55 7.14 -13.11 9.99
CA CYS A 55 7.79 -11.87 9.57
C CYS A 55 6.84 -11.02 8.70
N ASN A 56 6.96 -9.69 8.81
CA ASN A 56 6.30 -8.73 7.92
C ASN A 56 7.35 -7.88 7.20
N PHE A 57 7.24 -7.78 5.87
CA PHE A 57 8.18 -7.04 5.03
C PHE A 57 7.45 -5.97 4.23
N ASN A 58 7.79 -4.71 4.49
CA ASN A 58 7.44 -3.61 3.60
C ASN A 58 8.45 -3.59 2.44
N VAL A 59 7.97 -3.91 1.24
CA VAL A 59 8.80 -3.99 0.03
C VAL A 59 8.61 -2.75 -0.84
N ASP A 60 9.71 -2.13 -1.27
CA ASP A 60 9.69 -1.01 -2.22
C ASP A 60 9.50 -1.54 -3.65
N VAL A 61 8.25 -1.84 -3.99
CA VAL A 61 7.86 -2.30 -5.32
C VAL A 61 7.39 -1.13 -6.20
N PRO A 62 7.74 -1.11 -7.50
CA PRO A 62 7.20 -0.13 -8.43
C PRO A 62 5.66 -0.15 -8.48
N GLY A 63 5.05 1.02 -8.58
CA GLY A 63 3.60 1.13 -8.75
C GLY A 63 3.08 2.54 -8.55
N ALA A 64 1.82 2.77 -8.93
CA ALA A 64 1.18 4.08 -8.86
C ALA A 64 1.04 4.67 -7.44
N THR A 65 1.33 3.86 -6.41
CA THR A 65 1.29 4.24 -4.99
C THR A 65 2.68 4.19 -4.34
N SER A 66 3.76 4.26 -5.12
CA SER A 66 5.12 4.28 -4.55
C SER A 66 5.34 5.56 -3.72
N ALA A 67 6.05 5.42 -2.59
CA ALA A 67 6.50 6.56 -1.80
C ALA A 67 7.68 7.29 -2.47
N ASN A 68 8.31 6.69 -3.49
CA ASN A 68 9.38 7.31 -4.27
C ASN A 68 8.80 8.25 -5.34
N LEU A 69 8.27 9.40 -4.89
CA LEU A 69 7.56 10.38 -5.73
C LEU A 69 8.32 10.82 -7.00
N PRO A 70 9.66 11.00 -6.99
CA PRO A 70 10.41 11.34 -8.20
C PRO A 70 10.23 10.33 -9.36
N THR A 71 9.95 9.06 -9.06
CA THR A 71 9.75 8.01 -10.08
C THR A 71 8.37 8.05 -10.75
N LEU A 72 7.40 8.78 -10.17
CA LEU A 72 6.01 8.78 -10.61
C LEU A 72 5.72 9.80 -11.73
N GLY A 73 6.68 10.68 -12.06
CA GLY A 73 6.54 11.63 -13.18
C GLY A 73 5.51 12.75 -12.95
N HIS A 74 5.25 13.13 -11.70
CA HIS A 74 4.32 14.21 -11.38
C HIS A 74 4.75 15.56 -11.96
N THR A 75 3.87 16.19 -12.75
CA THR A 75 4.10 17.53 -13.34
C THR A 75 3.09 18.58 -12.88
N ILE A 76 1.95 18.16 -12.33
CA ILE A 76 0.86 19.04 -11.90
C ILE A 76 0.88 19.16 -10.37
N CYS A 77 1.68 20.10 -9.84
CA CYS A 77 1.72 20.45 -8.42
C CYS A 77 2.30 21.86 -8.22
N ALA A 78 2.06 22.48 -7.07
CA ALA A 78 2.76 23.70 -6.70
C ALA A 78 4.25 23.41 -6.49
N ARG A 79 5.12 24.22 -7.09
CA ARG A 79 6.58 24.08 -7.00
C ARG A 79 7.20 25.38 -6.46
N PRO A 80 8.32 25.31 -5.72
CA PRO A 80 9.05 24.09 -5.35
C PRO A 80 8.34 23.27 -4.27
N ILE A 81 8.43 21.93 -4.33
CA ILE A 81 7.86 21.02 -3.33
C ILE A 81 8.80 19.86 -3.02
N TYR A 82 9.10 19.65 -1.73
CA TYR A 82 9.83 18.47 -1.27
C TYR A 82 8.92 17.23 -1.35
N PRO A 83 9.37 16.07 -1.88
CA PRO A 83 10.71 15.73 -2.35
C PRO A 83 10.90 15.77 -3.88
N LEU A 84 9.98 16.39 -4.64
CA LEU A 84 10.07 16.45 -6.11
C LEU A 84 11.12 17.46 -6.60
N ASP A 85 11.37 18.50 -5.81
CA ASP A 85 12.41 19.50 -6.01
C ASP A 85 13.51 19.33 -4.95
N ALA A 86 14.77 19.57 -5.35
CA ALA A 86 15.88 19.66 -4.40
C ALA A 86 15.86 21.02 -3.67
N ASP A 87 16.47 21.06 -2.48
CA ASP A 87 16.75 22.30 -1.73
C ASP A 87 15.51 23.19 -1.44
N VAL A 88 14.35 22.57 -1.24
CA VAL A 88 13.10 23.30 -0.97
C VAL A 88 13.14 23.94 0.42
N ALA A 89 13.12 25.27 0.46
CA ALA A 89 13.04 26.02 1.71
C ALA A 89 11.59 26.03 2.25
N PHE A 90 11.43 25.70 3.53
CA PHE A 90 10.15 25.84 4.25
C PHE A 90 10.19 27.03 5.20
N ALA A 91 9.30 28.01 4.98
CA ALA A 91 9.11 29.16 5.87
C ALA A 91 7.73 29.03 6.56
N PRO A 92 7.68 28.61 7.85
CA PRO A 92 6.40 28.41 8.54
C PRO A 92 5.64 29.73 8.68
N ARG A 93 4.34 29.71 8.37
CA ARG A 93 3.43 30.83 8.62
C ARG A 93 2.27 30.33 9.46
N ALA A 94 2.09 30.92 10.64
CA ALA A 94 0.94 30.64 11.48
C ALA A 94 -0.29 31.36 10.91
N THR A 95 -1.37 30.61 10.69
CA THR A 95 -2.69 31.19 10.42
C THR A 95 -3.48 31.18 11.72
N VAL A 96 -3.81 32.36 12.23
CA VAL A 96 -4.61 32.51 13.45
C VAL A 96 -6.07 32.71 13.04
N TYR A 97 -6.95 31.85 13.54
CA TYR A 97 -8.39 31.98 13.35
C TYR A 97 -9.02 32.53 14.64
N SER A 98 -9.81 33.61 14.55
CA SER A 98 -10.63 34.11 15.64
C SER A 98 -12.08 33.63 15.48
N ARG A 99 -12.82 33.53 16.60
CA ARG A 99 -14.26 33.25 16.59
C ARG A 99 -15.06 34.36 15.94
#